data_AF-A0A1M3H350-F1
#
_entry.id   AF-A0A1M3H350-F1
#
_cell.length_a   1.000
_cell.length_b   1.000
_cell.length_c   1.000
_cell.angle_alpha   90.00
_cell.angle_beta   90.00
_cell.angle_gamma   90.00
#
_symmetry.space_group_name_H-M   'P 1'
#
loop_
_entity.id
_entity.type
_entity.pdbx_description
1 polymer ?
#
loop_
_entity_poly.entity_id
_entity_poly.type
_entity_poly.pdbx_seq_one_letter_code
_entity_poly.pdbx_strand_id
1 'polypeptide(L)'
;MKADIVEPGVVQQVLSEKEQKVFYHKPIQKQPLSFFRIWVCKESLIKALGHGFSYSPLKIELDVSKDPISLSKEEQDKPFAQKWLLKEFSLTCGYVGAVALKTKQSKGLTHSWVTEDLFDWGA
;
A
#
# COMPACT_ATOMS: atom_id res chain seq x y z
N MET A 1 18.00 20.51 -29.96
CA MET A 1 17.47 20.65 -28.59
C MET A 1 17.01 19.29 -28.12
N LYS A 2 17.69 18.66 -27.17
CA LYS A 2 17.09 17.56 -26.40
C LYS A 2 16.10 18.22 -25.46
N ALA A 3 14.84 17.77 -25.45
CA ALA A 3 13.92 18.17 -24.40
C ALA A 3 14.54 17.74 -23.06
N ASP A 4 14.62 18.66 -22.10
CA ASP A 4 15.00 18.33 -20.74
C ASP A 4 13.97 17.33 -20.22
N ILE A 5 14.37 16.06 -20.10
CA ILE A 5 13.53 15.01 -19.54
C ILE A 5 13.45 15.31 -18.06
N VAL A 6 12.33 15.90 -17.62
CA VAL A 6 12.04 16.05 -16.20
C VAL A 6 11.80 14.66 -15.64
N GLU A 7 12.68 14.21 -14.76
CA GLU A 7 12.52 12.94 -14.04
C GLU A 7 11.17 12.91 -13.31
N PRO A 8 10.41 11.81 -13.42
CA PRO A 8 9.12 11.70 -12.76
C PRO A 8 9.28 11.78 -11.24
N GLY A 9 8.40 12.54 -10.58
CA GLY A 9 8.33 12.62 -9.13
C GLY A 9 7.88 11.30 -8.49
N VAL A 10 8.03 11.18 -7.17
CA VAL A 10 7.73 9.94 -6.43
C VAL A 10 6.28 9.48 -6.60
N VAL A 11 5.34 10.42 -6.76
CA VAL A 11 3.93 10.12 -7.03
C VAL A 11 3.79 9.35 -8.35
N GLN A 12 4.44 9.83 -9.42
CA GLN A 12 4.38 9.20 -10.74
C GLN A 12 5.11 7.85 -10.80
N GLN A 13 6.10 7.63 -9.94
CA GLN A 13 6.84 6.37 -9.87
C GLN A 13 6.07 5.27 -9.09
N VAL A 14 5.15 5.65 -8.21
CA VAL A 14 4.45 4.72 -7.32
C VAL A 14 2.99 4.53 -7.71
N LEU A 15 2.29 5.60 -8.08
CA LEU A 15 0.85 5.61 -8.32
C LEU A 15 0.54 5.47 -9.81
N SER A 16 -0.44 4.63 -10.14
CA SER A 16 -1.02 4.56 -11.48
C SER A 16 -1.69 5.89 -11.85
N GLU A 17 -1.95 6.15 -13.13
CA GLU A 17 -2.68 7.36 -13.54
C GLU A 17 -4.06 7.48 -12.89
N LYS A 18 -4.73 6.35 -12.62
CA LYS A 18 -6.03 6.33 -11.94
C LYS A 18 -5.90 6.71 -10.47
N GLU A 19 -4.91 6.14 -9.78
CA GLU A 19 -4.61 6.47 -8.39
C GLU A 19 -4.17 7.93 -8.25
N GLN A 20 -3.35 8.42 -9.19
CA GLN A 20 -2.93 9.82 -9.27
C GLN A 20 -4.11 10.78 -9.40
N LYS A 21 -5.10 10.45 -10.24
CA LYS A 21 -6.33 11.26 -10.35
C LYS A 21 -7.00 11.39 -8.99
N VAL A 22 -7.25 10.28 -8.29
CA VAL A 22 -7.89 10.34 -6.96
C VAL A 22 -7.02 11.08 -5.93
N PHE A 23 -5.70 10.89 -5.99
CA PHE A 23 -4.73 11.56 -5.13
C PHE A 23 -4.75 13.09 -5.30
N TYR A 24 -4.65 13.59 -6.53
CA TYR A 24 -4.59 15.03 -6.82
C TYR A 24 -5.93 15.75 -6.58
N HIS A 25 -7.05 15.03 -6.54
CA HIS A 25 -8.34 15.60 -6.12
C HIS A 25 -8.41 15.86 -4.60
N LYS A 26 -7.49 15.32 -3.80
CA LYS A 26 -7.47 15.58 -2.35
C LYS A 26 -6.87 16.97 -2.06
N PRO A 27 -7.34 17.65 -0.99
CA PRO A 27 -6.71 18.88 -0.51
C PRO A 27 -5.21 18.71 -0.31
N ILE A 28 -4.43 19.74 -0.65
CA ILE A 28 -2.96 19.68 -0.62
C ILE A 28 -2.41 19.23 0.74
N GLN A 29 -3.07 19.60 1.84
CA GLN A 29 -2.67 19.22 3.20
C GLN A 29 -2.90 17.72 3.49
N LYS A 30 -3.82 17.07 2.77
CA LYS A 30 -4.14 15.63 2.91
C LYS A 30 -3.33 14.75 1.95
N GLN A 31 -2.68 15.33 0.95
CA GLN A 31 -1.92 14.59 -0.05
C GLN A 31 -0.77 13.78 0.58
N PRO A 32 0.08 14.30 1.48
CA PRO A 32 1.19 13.52 2.05
C PRO A 32 0.71 12.23 2.73
N LEU A 33 -0.29 12.33 3.61
CA LEU A 33 -0.86 11.15 4.26
C LEU A 33 -1.48 10.21 3.23
N SER A 34 -2.24 10.74 2.26
CA SER A 34 -2.83 9.91 1.21
C SER A 34 -1.79 9.16 0.37
N PHE A 35 -0.66 9.78 0.05
CA PHE A 35 0.43 9.12 -0.64
C PHE A 35 0.95 7.95 0.20
N PHE A 36 1.24 8.18 1.48
CA PHE A 36 1.76 7.12 2.34
C PHE A 36 0.77 5.97 2.52
N ARG A 37 -0.54 6.24 2.65
CA ARG A 37 -1.58 5.18 2.71
C ARG A 37 -1.50 4.25 1.49
N ILE A 38 -1.39 4.83 0.29
CA ILE A 38 -1.30 4.07 -0.97
C ILE A 38 0.05 3.35 -1.06
N TRP A 39 1.14 4.05 -0.77
CA TRP A 39 2.49 3.51 -0.85
C TRP A 39 2.69 2.31 0.10
N VAL A 40 2.30 2.41 1.38
CA VAL A 40 2.46 1.29 2.34
C VAL A 40 1.65 0.07 1.92
N CYS A 41 0.47 0.28 1.32
CA CYS A 41 -0.34 -0.81 0.78
C CYS A 41 0.41 -1.55 -0.34
N LYS A 42 0.94 -0.83 -1.33
CA LYS A 42 1.72 -1.43 -2.43
C LYS A 42 2.99 -2.11 -1.92
N GLU A 43 3.73 -1.45 -1.03
CA GLU A 43 4.93 -2.01 -0.42
C GLU A 43 4.65 -3.28 0.38
N SER A 44 3.55 -3.35 1.11
CA SER A 44 3.17 -4.56 1.85
C SER A 44 2.99 -5.75 0.91
N LEU A 45 2.37 -5.55 -0.25
CA LEU A 45 2.20 -6.56 -1.29
C LEU A 45 3.54 -6.93 -1.94
N ILE A 46 4.38 -5.96 -2.30
CA ILE A 46 5.70 -6.19 -2.88
C ILE A 46 6.60 -6.99 -1.93
N LYS A 47 6.60 -6.63 -0.64
CA LYS A 47 7.33 -7.35 0.41
C LYS A 47 6.83 -8.78 0.55
N ALA A 48 5.51 -8.98 0.55
CA ALA A 48 4.93 -10.31 0.64
C ALA A 48 5.17 -11.18 -0.61
N LEU A 49 5.38 -10.56 -1.78
CA LEU A 49 5.79 -11.25 -3.01
C LEU A 49 7.27 -11.65 -3.01
N GLY A 50 8.12 -10.97 -2.22
CA GLY A 50 9.54 -11.27 -2.10
C GLY A 50 10.42 -10.74 -3.24
N HIS A 51 9.91 -9.83 -4.08
CA HIS A 51 10.66 -9.31 -5.24
C HIS A 51 11.53 -8.08 -4.92
N GLY A 52 11.35 -7.47 -3.74
CA GLY A 52 12.05 -6.24 -3.35
C GLY A 52 11.82 -5.07 -4.32
N PHE A 53 12.75 -4.10 -4.33
CA PHE A 53 12.63 -2.87 -5.13
C PHE A 53 12.62 -3.08 -6.65
N SER A 54 12.97 -4.28 -7.14
CA SER A 54 12.92 -4.59 -8.58
C SER A 54 11.50 -4.67 -9.12
N TYR A 55 10.50 -4.85 -8.24
CA TYR A 55 9.10 -4.90 -8.63
C TYR A 55 8.48 -3.51 -8.60
N SER A 56 8.18 -2.98 -9.78
CA SER A 56 7.54 -1.67 -9.90
C SER A 56 6.18 -1.63 -9.18
N PRO A 57 5.92 -0.65 -8.29
CA PRO A 57 4.61 -0.45 -7.67
C PRO A 57 3.49 -0.19 -8.67
N LEU A 58 3.81 0.28 -9.88
CA LEU A 58 2.85 0.50 -10.97
C LEU A 58 2.21 -0.81 -11.48
N LYS A 59 2.77 -1.98 -11.13
CA LYS A 59 2.19 -3.30 -11.47
C LYS A 59 1.07 -3.73 -10.51
N ILE A 60 0.83 -2.95 -9.46
CA ILE A 60 -0.23 -3.18 -8.47
C ILE A 60 -1.24 -2.06 -8.62
N GLU A 61 -2.48 -2.42 -8.91
CA GLU A 61 -3.58 -1.45 -8.96
C GLU A 61 -4.41 -1.53 -7.67
N LEU A 62 -4.53 -0.41 -6.97
CA LEU A 62 -5.38 -0.27 -5.79
C LEU A 62 -6.62 0.56 -6.11
N ASP A 63 -7.75 0.16 -5.53
CA ASP A 63 -8.92 1.01 -5.46
C ASP A 63 -8.75 1.99 -4.29
N VAL A 64 -8.15 3.14 -4.59
CA VAL A 64 -7.86 4.22 -3.64
C VAL A 64 -9.05 5.18 -3.42
N SER A 65 -10.17 4.92 -4.09
CA SER A 65 -11.43 5.64 -3.87
C SER A 65 -12.20 5.09 -2.67
N LYS A 66 -11.91 3.85 -2.27
CA LYS A 66 -12.48 3.17 -1.10
C LYS A 66 -11.74 3.52 0.19
N ASP A 67 -12.46 3.41 1.29
CA ASP A 67 -11.90 3.47 2.64
C ASP A 67 -12.42 2.27 3.45
N PRO A 68 -11.58 1.29 3.81
CA PRO A 68 -10.13 1.24 3.57
C PRO A 68 -9.74 0.97 2.11
N ILE A 69 -8.51 1.30 1.75
CA ILE A 69 -7.93 0.99 0.43
C ILE A 69 -7.94 -0.52 0.20
N SER A 70 -8.27 -0.96 -1.01
CA SER A 70 -8.33 -2.37 -1.38
C SER A 70 -7.68 -2.64 -2.75
N LEU A 71 -7.35 -3.90 -3.06
CA LEU A 71 -6.90 -4.29 -4.40
C LEU A 71 -8.02 -4.03 -5.41
N SER A 72 -7.68 -3.42 -6.55
CA SER A 72 -8.65 -3.30 -7.63
C SER A 72 -8.95 -4.68 -8.23
N LYS A 73 -10.24 -4.98 -8.42
CA LYS A 73 -10.69 -6.26 -8.99
C LYS A 73 -10.80 -6.24 -10.52
N GLU A 74 -10.79 -5.05 -11.11
CA GLU A 74 -11.00 -4.85 -12.55
C GLU A 74 -9.67 -4.92 -13.32
N GLU A 75 -8.61 -4.31 -12.79
CA GLU A 75 -7.30 -4.22 -13.45
C GLU A 75 -6.31 -5.28 -12.97
N GLN A 76 -6.45 -5.74 -11.72
CA GLN A 76 -5.61 -6.81 -11.23
C GLN A 76 -6.18 -8.16 -11.69
N ASP A 77 -5.30 -9.05 -12.15
CA ASP A 77 -5.69 -10.41 -12.52
C ASP A 77 -6.53 -11.05 -11.39
N LYS A 78 -7.76 -11.48 -11.70
CA LYS A 78 -8.75 -11.94 -10.70
C LYS A 78 -8.18 -13.02 -9.76
N PRO A 79 -7.41 -14.03 -10.23
CA PRO A 79 -6.72 -14.98 -9.38
C PRO A 79 -5.66 -14.35 -8.47
N PHE A 80 -5.04 -13.21 -8.83
CA PHE A 80 -4.16 -12.47 -7.93
C PHE A 80 -4.99 -11.79 -6.84
N ALA A 81 -5.99 -10.98 -7.21
CA ALA A 81 -6.81 -10.24 -6.24
C ALA A 81 -7.53 -11.15 -5.22
N GLN A 82 -7.95 -12.36 -5.62
CA GLN A 82 -8.61 -13.32 -4.74
C GLN A 82 -7.67 -14.08 -3.80
N LYS A 83 -6.35 -14.00 -4.00
CA LYS A 83 -5.33 -14.68 -3.20
C LYS A 83 -4.70 -13.78 -2.14
N TRP A 84 -5.05 -12.51 -2.11
CA TRP A 84 -4.41 -11.52 -1.24
C TRP A 84 -5.44 -10.78 -0.40
N LEU A 85 -5.23 -10.82 0.91
CA LEU A 85 -5.90 -9.94 1.86
C LEU A 85 -4.99 -8.75 2.13
N LEU A 86 -5.50 -7.55 1.94
CA LEU A 86 -4.81 -6.29 2.23
C LEU A 86 -5.52 -5.60 3.39
N LYS A 87 -4.77 -5.23 4.43
CA LYS A 87 -5.30 -4.49 5.57
C LYS A 87 -4.39 -3.33 5.94
N GLU A 88 -4.94 -2.14 5.84
CA GLU A 88 -4.35 -0.91 6.37
C GLU A 88 -4.67 -0.76 7.87
N PHE A 89 -3.76 -0.14 8.62
CA PHE A 89 -3.95 0.19 10.04
C PHE A 89 -3.17 1.46 10.41
N SER A 90 -3.64 2.17 11.42
CA SER A 90 -2.97 3.37 11.95
C SER A 90 -2.06 2.97 13.12
N LEU A 91 -0.83 3.48 13.12
CA LEU A 91 0.14 3.22 14.19
C LEU A 91 0.07 4.32 15.26
N THR A 92 0.28 5.57 14.84
CA THR A 92 0.18 6.79 15.64
C THR A 92 -0.13 7.96 14.71
N CYS A 93 -0.30 9.17 15.24
CA CYS A 93 -0.59 10.36 14.45
C CYS A 93 0.47 10.55 13.35
N GLY A 94 0.03 10.54 12.09
CA GLY A 94 0.90 10.72 10.92
C GLY A 94 1.57 9.44 10.40
N TYR A 95 1.39 8.28 11.05
CA TYR A 95 1.99 7.02 10.63
C TYR A 95 0.94 5.98 10.28
N VAL A 96 1.10 5.38 9.10
CA VAL A 96 0.23 4.35 8.55
C VAL A 96 1.03 3.10 8.25
N GLY A 97 0.40 1.94 8.43
CA GLY A 97 0.94 0.64 8.09
C GLY A 97 -0.04 -0.16 7.25
N ALA A 98 0.48 -1.16 6.54
CA ALA A 98 -0.35 -2.14 5.87
C ALA A 98 0.25 -3.55 5.96
N VAL A 99 -0.61 -4.55 6.02
CA VAL A 99 -0.26 -5.97 5.93
C VAL A 99 -0.91 -6.55 4.68
N ALA A 100 -0.12 -7.25 3.88
CA ALA A 100 -0.60 -8.11 2.81
C ALA A 100 -0.40 -9.57 3.20
N LEU A 101 -1.47 -10.36 3.14
CA LEU A 101 -1.45 -11.79 3.45
C LEU A 101 -1.91 -12.58 2.24
N LYS A 102 -1.09 -13.55 1.81
CA LYS A 102 -1.49 -14.51 0.78
C LYS A 102 -2.41 -15.55 1.39
N THR A 103 -3.71 -15.47 1.12
CA THR A 103 -4.71 -16.39 1.65
C THR A 103 -5.87 -16.57 0.66
N LYS A 104 -6.43 -17.79 0.62
CA LYS A 104 -7.69 -18.09 -0.07
C LYS A 104 -8.92 -17.92 0.83
N GLN A 105 -8.70 -17.78 2.13
CA GLN A 105 -9.75 -17.66 3.14
C GLN A 105 -9.83 -16.23 3.63
N SER A 106 -11.03 -15.67 3.68
CA SER A 106 -11.31 -14.42 4.36
C SER A 106 -11.29 -14.64 5.88
N LYS A 107 -10.11 -14.82 6.47
CA LYS A 107 -9.95 -14.76 7.92
C LYS A 107 -9.79 -13.30 8.33
N GLY A 108 -10.40 -12.93 9.47
CA GLY A 108 -10.15 -11.62 10.07
C GLY A 108 -8.69 -11.51 10.48
N LEU A 109 -8.05 -10.40 10.12
CA LEU A 109 -6.73 -10.02 10.65
C LEU A 109 -6.93 -9.24 11.95
N THR A 110 -6.45 -9.78 13.06
CA THR A 110 -6.34 -9.07 14.34
C THR A 110 -4.91 -8.60 14.55
N HIS A 111 -4.74 -7.44 15.19
CA HIS A 111 -3.44 -6.96 15.64
C HIS A 111 -3.57 -6.53 17.10
N SER A 112 -2.48 -6.66 17.85
CA SER A 112 -2.36 -6.22 19.25
C SER A 112 -1.03 -5.52 19.42
N TRP A 113 -1.03 -4.42 20.17
CA TRP A 113 0.20 -3.77 20.59
C TRP A 113 0.84 -4.60 21.71
N VAL A 114 2.15 -4.80 21.62
CA VAL A 114 2.95 -5.51 22.63
C VAL A 114 4.08 -4.57 23.03
N THR A 115 4.24 -4.32 24.33
CA THR A 115 5.38 -3.56 24.88
C THR A 115 6.51 -4.53 25.23
N GLU A 116 7.76 -4.05 25.27
CA GLU A 116 8.94 -4.88 25.58
C GLU A 116 8.84 -5.58 26.94
N ASP A 117 8.10 -5.02 27.90
CA ASP A 117 7.85 -5.61 29.22
C ASP A 117 7.09 -6.96 29.20
N LEU A 118 6.65 -7.42 28.02
CA LEU A 118 6.00 -8.71 27.80
C LEU A 118 6.91 -9.76 27.15
N PHE A 119 8.14 -9.40 26.79
CA PHE A 119 9.15 -10.35 26.33
C PHE A 119 9.95 -10.85 27.54
N ASP A 120 9.43 -11.90 28.19
CA ASP A 120 10.18 -12.66 29.18
C ASP A 120 11.27 -13.45 28.43
N TRP A 121 12.44 -12.82 28.25
CA TRP A 121 13.65 -13.50 27.78
C TRP A 121 14.11 -14.40 28.92
N GLY A 122 13.48 -15.57 29.05
CA GLY A 122 13.82 -16.57 30.07
C GLY A 122 15.34 -16.72 30.18
N ALA A 123 15.86 -16.37 31.36
CA ALA A 123 17.25 -16.55 31.74
C ALA A 123 17.58 -18.02 31.99
#